data_AF-A0A2E2PIY9-F1
#
_entry.id   AF-A0A2E2PIY9-F1
#
_cell.length_a   1.000
_cell.length_b   1.000
_cell.length_c   1.000
_cell.angle_alpha   90.00
_cell.angle_beta   90.00
_cell.angle_gamma   90.00
#
_symmetry.space_group_name_H-M   'P 1'
#
loop_
_entity.id
_entity.type
_entity.pdbx_description
1 polymer ?
#
loop_
_entity_poly.entity_id
_entity_poly.type
_entity_poly.pdbx_seq_one_letter_code
_entity_poly.pdbx_strand_id
1 'polypeptide(L)'
;MVNPQKSNQNKKFWVNEQLKRLDTISEKISSYIVQGRHEHVSDLDKLRKKIISDIHKSNILFSEENVKNVLKLISKNDEMIYSLKDYKNVQLNQIKKEKKCTKAYLKNF
;
A
#
# COMPACT_ATOMS: atom_id res chain seq x y z
N MET A 1 36.64 -22.58 1.87
CA MET A 1 35.51 -23.16 1.10
C MET A 1 34.22 -22.61 1.69
N VAL A 2 33.52 -21.72 0.99
CA VAL A 2 32.25 -21.11 1.47
C VAL A 2 31.10 -22.00 1.03
N ASN A 3 30.35 -22.54 2.00
CA ASN A 3 29.33 -23.56 1.77
C ASN A 3 28.13 -22.98 0.98
N PRO A 4 27.84 -23.45 -0.26
CA PRO A 4 26.84 -22.84 -1.14
C PRO A 4 25.40 -22.87 -0.57
N GLN A 5 25.10 -23.81 0.33
CA GLN A 5 23.79 -23.91 1.00
C GLN A 5 23.46 -22.74 1.95
N LYS A 6 24.47 -22.12 2.60
CA LYS A 6 24.24 -20.96 3.49
C LYS A 6 23.82 -19.70 2.71
N SER A 7 24.20 -19.59 1.45
CA SER A 7 23.90 -18.41 0.61
C SER A 7 22.42 -18.33 0.22
N ASN A 8 21.77 -19.46 -0.04
CA ASN A 8 20.35 -19.51 -0.43
C ASN A 8 19.39 -19.32 0.75
N GLN A 9 19.75 -19.80 1.95
CA GLN A 9 18.94 -19.55 3.14
C GLN A 9 18.93 -18.07 3.54
N ASN A 10 20.08 -17.40 3.47
CA ASN A 10 20.17 -15.96 3.72
C ASN A 10 19.38 -15.13 2.71
N LYS A 11 19.38 -15.53 1.43
CA LYS A 11 18.55 -14.90 0.38
C LYS A 11 17.05 -15.06 0.64
N LYS A 12 16.61 -16.26 1.05
CA LYS A 12 15.20 -16.53 1.37
C LYS A 12 14.72 -15.71 2.59
N PHE A 13 15.56 -15.62 3.62
CA PHE A 13 15.29 -14.78 4.79
C PHE A 13 15.18 -13.30 4.42
N TRP A 14 16.09 -12.79 3.58
CA TRP A 14 16.06 -11.41 3.10
C TRP A 14 14.76 -11.07 2.35
N VAL A 15 14.28 -11.95 1.46
CA VAL A 15 13.01 -11.75 0.74
C VAL A 15 11.83 -11.68 1.72
N ASN A 16 11.77 -12.57 2.71
CA ASN A 16 10.70 -12.54 3.70
C ASN A 16 10.67 -11.24 4.52
N GLU A 17 11.84 -10.72 4.89
CA GLU A 17 11.94 -9.43 5.56
C GLU A 17 11.52 -8.26 4.65
N GLN A 18 11.85 -8.31 3.34
CA GLN A 18 11.34 -7.31 2.40
C GLN A 18 9.81 -7.40 2.23
N LEU A 19 9.23 -8.60 2.21
CA LEU A 19 7.78 -8.79 2.14
C LEU A 19 7.07 -8.24 3.37
N LYS A 20 7.60 -8.48 4.58
CA LYS A 20 7.08 -7.86 5.81
C LYS A 20 7.17 -6.34 5.76
N ARG A 21 8.30 -5.80 5.28
CA ARG A 21 8.46 -4.35 5.08
C ARG A 21 7.42 -3.78 4.12
N LEU A 22 7.10 -4.49 3.04
CA LEU A 22 6.05 -4.08 2.11
C LEU A 22 4.66 -4.04 2.76
N ASP A 23 4.34 -4.99 3.65
CA ASP A 23 3.09 -4.96 4.43
C ASP A 23 3.05 -3.73 5.35
N THR A 24 4.12 -3.50 6.15
CA THR A 24 4.19 -2.36 7.05
C THR A 24 4.13 -1.02 6.32
N ILE A 25 4.78 -0.90 5.15
CA ILE A 25 4.69 0.29 4.30
C ILE A 25 3.26 0.49 3.82
N SER A 26 2.58 -0.58 3.41
CA SER A 26 1.19 -0.51 2.93
C SER A 26 0.23 -0.05 4.03
N GLU A 27 0.38 -0.57 5.25
CA GLU A 27 -0.40 -0.12 6.42
C GLU A 27 -0.13 1.36 6.76
N LYS A 28 1.13 1.79 6.73
CA LYS A 28 1.49 3.20 6.97
C LYS A 28 0.93 4.13 5.90
N ILE A 29 1.00 3.74 4.63
CA ILE A 29 0.39 4.50 3.53
C ILE A 29 -1.12 4.63 3.76
N SER A 30 -1.80 3.53 4.08
CA SER A 30 -3.24 3.54 4.38
C SER A 30 -3.57 4.50 5.52
N SER A 31 -2.83 4.41 6.63
CA SER A 31 -2.99 5.29 7.79
C SER A 31 -2.79 6.78 7.44
N TYR A 32 -1.73 7.13 6.70
CA TYR A 32 -1.47 8.52 6.31
C TYR A 32 -2.50 9.08 5.34
N ILE A 33 -3.03 8.24 4.44
CA ILE A 33 -4.12 8.66 3.54
C ILE A 33 -5.37 9.01 4.36
N VAL A 34 -5.74 8.19 5.34
CA VAL A 34 -6.90 8.44 6.22
C VAL A 34 -6.69 9.71 7.06
N GLN A 35 -5.47 9.95 7.53
CA GLN A 35 -5.11 11.16 8.30
C GLN A 35 -4.93 12.43 7.44
N GLY A 36 -5.05 12.32 6.11
CA GLY A 36 -4.84 13.45 5.19
C GLY A 36 -3.38 13.89 5.01
N ARG A 37 -2.41 13.13 5.54
CA ARG A 37 -0.97 13.43 5.48
C ARG A 37 -0.33 12.88 4.19
N HIS A 38 -0.73 13.45 3.06
CA HIS A 38 -0.32 12.95 1.73
C HIS A 38 1.17 13.15 1.41
N GLU A 39 1.84 14.08 2.09
CA GLU A 39 3.27 14.36 1.91
C GLU A 39 4.15 13.10 2.15
N HIS A 40 3.85 12.35 3.22
CA HIS A 40 4.59 11.15 3.61
C HIS A 40 4.27 9.93 2.74
N VAL A 41 3.16 9.97 1.99
CA VAL A 41 2.74 8.87 1.11
C VAL A 41 3.66 8.76 -0.11
N SER A 42 4.13 9.88 -0.65
CA SER A 42 5.01 9.88 -1.83
C SER A 42 6.34 9.18 -1.52
N ASP A 43 6.94 9.47 -0.38
CA ASP A 43 8.23 8.90 -0.01
C ASP A 43 8.13 7.41 0.35
N LEU A 44 7.05 7.01 1.01
CA LEU A 44 6.74 5.61 1.23
C LEU A 44 6.49 4.85 -0.09
N ASP A 45 5.85 5.48 -1.07
CA ASP A 45 5.64 4.85 -2.39
C ASP A 45 6.96 4.70 -3.17
N LYS A 46 7.85 5.69 -3.10
CA LYS A 46 9.21 5.56 -3.67
C LYS A 46 9.96 4.40 -3.02
N LEU A 47 9.89 4.28 -1.69
CA LEU A 47 10.53 3.18 -0.96
C LEU A 47 9.92 1.82 -1.35
N ARG A 48 8.60 1.73 -1.46
CA ARG A 48 7.88 0.54 -1.93
C ARG A 48 8.37 0.08 -3.30
N LYS A 49 8.43 1.00 -4.27
CA LYS A 49 8.93 0.72 -5.63
C LYS A 49 10.38 0.27 -5.63
N LYS A 50 11.22 0.89 -4.79
CA LYS A 50 12.63 0.49 -4.65
C LYS A 50 12.75 -0.94 -4.15
N ILE A 51 12.03 -1.32 -3.09
CA ILE A 51 12.05 -2.69 -2.55
C ILE A 51 11.60 -3.70 -3.61
N ILE A 52 10.52 -3.42 -4.35
CA ILE A 52 10.06 -4.29 -5.45
C ILE A 52 11.13 -4.43 -6.53
N SER A 53 11.78 -3.33 -6.91
CA SER A 53 12.88 -3.35 -7.89
C SER A 53 14.07 -4.17 -7.40
N ASP A 54 14.45 -4.03 -6.14
CA ASP A 54 15.56 -4.76 -5.54
C ASP A 54 15.25 -6.27 -5.46
N ILE A 55 14.02 -6.65 -5.11
CA ILE A 55 13.57 -8.04 -5.15
C ILE A 55 13.62 -8.58 -6.58
N HIS A 56 13.13 -7.84 -7.57
CA HIS A 56 13.14 -8.26 -8.97
C HIS A 56 14.58 -8.46 -9.48
N LYS A 57 15.48 -7.50 -9.19
CA LYS A 57 16.89 -7.57 -9.58
C LYS A 57 17.66 -8.71 -8.91
N SER A 58 17.23 -9.13 -7.72
CA SER A 58 17.88 -10.22 -6.99
C SER A 58 17.75 -11.58 -7.69
N ASN A 59 16.83 -11.72 -8.66
CA ASN A 59 16.56 -12.93 -9.44
C ASN A 59 16.39 -14.18 -8.55
N ILE A 60 15.85 -13.98 -7.35
CA ILE A 60 15.61 -15.05 -6.37
C ILE A 60 14.35 -15.79 -6.79
N LEU A 61 14.44 -17.13 -6.86
CA LEU A 61 13.26 -17.96 -7.04
C LEU A 61 12.36 -17.84 -5.80
N PHE A 62 11.13 -17.38 -6.01
CA PHE A 62 10.13 -17.35 -4.95
C PHE A 62 9.75 -18.78 -4.58
N SER A 63 9.80 -19.11 -3.28
CA SER A 63 9.14 -20.32 -2.81
C SER A 63 7.62 -20.15 -2.86
N GLU A 64 6.88 -21.26 -2.93
CA GLU A 64 5.40 -21.24 -2.89
C GLU A 64 4.84 -20.40 -1.73
N GLU A 65 5.47 -20.48 -0.56
CA GLU A 65 5.11 -19.67 0.61
C GLU A 65 5.25 -18.16 0.35
N ASN A 66 6.28 -17.74 -0.38
CA ASN A 66 6.49 -16.34 -0.72
C ASN A 66 5.42 -15.88 -1.70
N VAL A 67 5.03 -16.74 -2.65
CA VAL A 67 3.95 -16.46 -3.61
C VAL A 67 2.62 -16.29 -2.87
N LYS A 68 2.28 -17.21 -1.95
CA LYS A 68 1.07 -17.11 -1.12
C LYS A 68 1.04 -15.80 -0.31
N ASN A 69 2.17 -15.43 0.28
CA ASN A 69 2.27 -14.19 1.06
C ASN A 69 2.11 -12.95 0.18
N VAL A 70 2.71 -12.92 -1.02
CA VAL A 70 2.49 -11.81 -1.97
C VAL A 70 1.03 -11.72 -2.40
N LEU A 71 0.38 -12.84 -2.73
CA LEU A 71 -1.04 -12.85 -3.10
C LEU A 71 -1.92 -12.31 -1.97
N LYS A 72 -1.64 -12.71 -0.73
CA LYS A 72 -2.35 -12.18 0.46
C LYS A 72 -2.17 -10.67 0.59
N LEU A 73 -0.96 -10.15 0.36
CA LEU A 73 -0.69 -8.71 0.39
C LEU A 73 -1.46 -7.96 -0.70
N ILE A 74 -1.56 -8.54 -1.91
CA ILE A 74 -2.34 -7.97 -3.01
C ILE A 74 -3.83 -7.91 -2.62
N SER A 75 -4.41 -9.01 -2.15
CA SER A 75 -5.82 -9.06 -1.75
C SER A 75 -6.13 -8.05 -0.65
N LYS A 76 -5.28 -7.96 0.38
CA LYS A 76 -5.42 -6.97 1.47
C LYS A 76 -5.38 -5.53 0.95
N ASN A 77 -4.52 -5.25 -0.02
CA ASN A 77 -4.43 -3.92 -0.66
C ASN A 77 -5.68 -3.59 -1.48
N ASP A 78 -6.25 -4.56 -2.19
CA ASP A 78 -7.48 -4.37 -2.95
C ASP A 78 -8.67 -4.01 -2.04
N GLU A 79 -8.81 -4.71 -0.91
CA GLU A 79 -9.81 -4.41 0.12
C GLU A 79 -9.65 -3.01 0.71
N MET A 80 -8.41 -2.62 1.02
CA MET A 80 -8.10 -1.28 1.51
C MET A 80 -8.47 -0.19 0.49
N ILE A 81 -8.15 -0.40 -0.79
CA ILE A 81 -8.49 0.54 -1.87
C ILE A 81 -10.00 0.68 -2.02
N TYR A 82 -10.73 -0.45 -1.97
CA TYR A 82 -12.18 -0.45 -2.07
C TYR A 82 -12.82 0.35 -0.92
N SER A 83 -12.39 0.07 0.31
CA SER A 83 -12.86 0.76 1.52
C SER A 83 -12.58 2.28 1.45
N LEU A 84 -11.41 2.66 0.95
CA LEU A 84 -11.04 4.07 0.79
C LEU A 84 -11.92 4.78 -0.25
N LYS A 85 -12.20 4.12 -1.39
CA LYS A 85 -13.06 4.68 -2.45
C LYS A 85 -14.47 4.91 -1.93
N ASP A 86 -15.01 3.95 -1.19
CA ASP A 86 -16.34 4.06 -0.60
C ASP A 86 -16.43 5.25 0.37
N TYR A 87 -15.48 5.35 1.31
CA TYR A 87 -15.37 6.48 2.22
C TYR A 87 -15.32 7.84 1.50
N LYS A 88 -14.51 7.95 0.45
CA LYS A 88 -14.40 9.19 -0.36
C LYS A 88 -15.70 9.52 -1.08
N ASN A 89 -16.43 8.53 -1.58
CA ASN A 89 -17.72 8.74 -2.23
C ASN A 89 -18.77 9.29 -1.25
N VAL A 90 -18.81 8.75 -0.02
CA VAL A 90 -19.69 9.25 1.04
C VAL A 90 -19.38 10.71 1.36
N GLN A 91 -18.10 11.05 1.59
CA GLN A 91 -17.70 12.43 1.85
C GLN A 91 -18.03 13.38 0.69
N LEU A 92 -17.77 12.97 -0.55
CA LEU A 92 -18.06 13.77 -1.73
C LEU A 92 -19.55 14.05 -1.88
N ASN A 93 -20.41 13.07 -1.60
CA ASN A 93 -21.86 13.23 -1.65
C ASN A 93 -22.36 14.20 -0.57
N GLN A 94 -21.77 14.16 0.62
CA GLN A 94 -22.07 15.11 1.69
C GLN A 94 -21.70 16.55 1.28
N ILE A 95 -20.49 16.76 0.76
CA ILE A 95 -20.03 18.07 0.26
C ILE A 95 -20.93 18.57 -0.89
N LYS A 96 -21.34 17.69 -1.80
CA LYS A 96 -22.28 18.05 -2.89
C LYS A 96 -23.63 18.52 -2.35
N LYS A 97 -24.15 17.87 -1.30
CA LYS A 97 -25.41 18.24 -0.64
C LYS A 97 -25.28 19.62 0.01
N GLU A 98 -24.24 19.83 0.80
CA GLU A 98 -23.95 21.12 1.46
C GLU A 98 -23.77 22.26 0.45
N LYS A 99 -23.05 22.00 -0.66
CA LYS A 99 -22.89 22.95 -1.77
C LYS A 99 -24.24 23.31 -2.40
N LYS A 100 -25.14 22.33 -2.59
CA LYS A 100 -26.48 22.57 -3.13
C LYS A 100 -27.31 23.43 -2.18
N CYS A 101 -27.29 23.13 -0.88
CA CYS A 101 -27.98 23.92 0.14
C CYS A 101 -27.46 25.36 0.20
N THR A 102 -26.14 25.55 0.22
CA THR A 102 -25.50 26.87 0.25
C THR A 102 -25.89 27.70 -0.98
N LYS A 103 -25.87 27.10 -2.17
CA LYS A 103 -26.31 27.77 -3.41
C LYS A 103 -27.79 28.17 -3.38
N ALA A 104 -28.66 27.34 -2.83
CA ALA A 104 -30.08 27.65 -2.70
C ALA A 104 -30.29 28.81 -1.73
N TYR A 105 -29.56 28.83 -0.61
CA TYR A 105 -29.59 29.92 0.37
C TYR A 105 -29.16 31.24 -0.27
N LEU A 106 -27.99 31.27 -0.93
CA LEU A 106 -27.47 32.46 -1.62
C LEU A 106 -28.35 32.99 -2.76
N LYS A 107 -29.26 32.18 -3.31
CA LYS A 107 -30.19 32.61 -4.38
C LYS A 107 -31.44 33.30 -3.82
N ASN A 108 -31.73 33.08 -2.53
CA ASN A 108 -32.92 33.61 -1.86
C ASN A 108 -32.62 34.89 -1.05
N PHE A 109 -31.40 35.42 -1.14
CA PHE A 109 -30.97 36.74 -0.64
C PHE A 109 -30.45 37.57 -1.81
#